data_AF-A0A1Y5GZ71-F1
#
_entry.id   AF-A0A1Y5GZ71-F1
#
_cell.length_a   1.000
_cell.length_b   1.000
_cell.length_c   1.000
_cell.angle_alpha   90.00
_cell.angle_beta   90.00
_cell.angle_gamma   90.00
#
_symmetry.space_group_name_H-M   'P 1'
#
loop_
_entity.id
_entity.type
_entity.pdbx_description
1 polymer ?
#
loop_
_entity_poly.entity_id
_entity_poly.type
_entity_poly.pdbx_seq_one_letter_code
_entity_poly.pdbx_strand_id
1 'polypeptide(L)'
;MNWAYQNNRKNALIVSAGLLLLNGCNLTVENSGGGVVASDDEKIHCGDQCQWNYESETNVTLTASADSGYAFSGWAGECDGQTDCVVDMGDVSGHKRVIAEFVEDACVPLQTASVSIGLNLPASSVGLLVTDFSSDDDTSYNESVSIDIFDSLGTAHLSTLYYVKDLNAPSGNVWQVFYYIDGEAVDIRGGGHGRSAGFSCASIVRRCRV
;
A
#
# COMPACT_ATOMS: atom_id res chain seq x y z
N MET A 1 -86.00 -24.59 -40.46
CA MET A 1 -85.15 -24.44 -41.65
C MET A 1 -83.75 -24.13 -41.16
N ASN A 2 -82.78 -25.06 -41.38
CA ASN A 2 -81.33 -24.76 -41.42
C ASN A 2 -81.12 -23.47 -42.23
N TRP A 3 -80.17 -22.58 -41.94
CA TRP A 3 -78.80 -22.56 -42.53
C TRP A 3 -77.75 -21.85 -41.64
N ALA A 4 -76.55 -22.41 -41.59
CA ALA A 4 -75.34 -21.94 -40.89
C ALA A 4 -74.56 -20.85 -41.67
N TYR A 5 -73.70 -20.05 -41.01
CA TYR A 5 -72.32 -19.77 -41.47
C TYR A 5 -71.44 -19.04 -40.43
N GLN A 6 -70.13 -19.16 -40.64
CA GLN A 6 -69.01 -19.18 -39.68
C GLN A 6 -68.20 -17.85 -39.52
N ASN A 7 -67.58 -17.73 -38.34
CA ASN A 7 -66.21 -17.28 -38.01
C ASN A 7 -65.60 -15.91 -38.43
N ASN A 8 -65.17 -15.20 -37.37
CA ASN A 8 -63.78 -14.74 -37.07
C ASN A 8 -63.36 -13.31 -37.47
N ARG A 9 -63.11 -12.47 -36.45
CA ARG A 9 -61.79 -11.86 -36.20
C ARG A 9 -61.69 -11.38 -34.74
N LYS A 10 -60.69 -11.96 -34.08
CA LYS A 10 -60.06 -11.55 -32.82
C LYS A 10 -60.01 -10.03 -32.66
N ASN A 11 -60.43 -9.51 -31.51
CA ASN A 11 -59.79 -8.34 -30.92
C ASN A 11 -59.71 -8.54 -29.42
N ALA A 12 -58.46 -8.59 -28.97
CA ALA A 12 -58.04 -8.93 -27.63
C ALA A 12 -58.82 -8.14 -26.58
N LEU A 13 -59.41 -8.86 -25.62
CA LEU A 13 -59.53 -8.30 -24.29
C LEU A 13 -58.09 -8.10 -23.83
N ILE A 14 -57.66 -6.84 -23.88
CA ILE A 14 -56.52 -6.35 -23.12
C ILE A 14 -56.86 -6.74 -21.67
N VAL A 15 -56.22 -7.81 -21.19
CA VAL A 15 -56.02 -7.97 -19.76
C VAL A 15 -55.35 -6.67 -19.38
N SER A 16 -56.06 -5.82 -18.65
CA SER A 16 -55.41 -4.74 -17.93
C SER A 16 -54.42 -5.44 -17.01
N ALA A 17 -53.19 -5.60 -17.48
CA ALA A 17 -52.06 -5.70 -16.61
C ALA A 17 -52.15 -4.40 -15.82
N GLY A 18 -52.80 -4.47 -14.65
CA GLY A 18 -52.62 -3.45 -13.63
C GLY A 18 -51.13 -3.24 -13.58
N LEU A 19 -50.71 -2.00 -13.78
CA LEU A 19 -49.33 -1.59 -13.61
C LEU A 19 -48.98 -1.95 -12.16
N LEU A 20 -48.45 -3.15 -11.96
CA LEU A 20 -47.80 -3.56 -10.73
C LEU A 20 -46.63 -2.59 -10.63
N LEU A 21 -46.78 -1.61 -9.74
CA LEU A 21 -45.65 -0.84 -9.26
C LEU A 21 -44.72 -1.87 -8.65
N LEU A 22 -43.73 -2.34 -9.42
CA LEU A 22 -42.67 -3.19 -8.91
C LEU A 22 -41.97 -2.34 -7.85
N ASN A 23 -42.24 -2.67 -6.59
CA ASN A 23 -41.71 -1.99 -5.43
C ASN A 23 -40.24 -2.39 -5.28
N GLY A 24 -39.41 -1.91 -6.20
CA GLY A 24 -37.98 -2.19 -6.17
C GLY A 24 -37.36 -1.69 -4.88
N CYS A 25 -36.46 -2.49 -4.33
CA CYS A 25 -35.69 -2.15 -3.14
C CYS A 25 -34.41 -1.44 -3.59
N ASN A 26 -34.21 -0.22 -3.10
CA ASN A 26 -33.00 0.55 -3.42
C ASN A 26 -31.85 0.07 -2.54
N LEU A 27 -30.79 -0.44 -3.17
CA LEU A 27 -29.53 -0.74 -2.50
C LEU A 27 -28.57 0.42 -2.71
N THR A 28 -28.05 0.97 -1.62
CA THR A 28 -26.94 1.92 -1.63
C THR A 28 -25.72 1.28 -1.00
N VAL A 29 -24.62 1.32 -1.75
CA VAL A 29 -23.33 0.82 -1.31
C VAL A 29 -22.40 2.02 -1.13
N GLU A 30 -21.74 2.07 0.00
CA GLU A 30 -20.75 3.09 0.31
C GLU A 30 -19.37 2.46 0.42
N ASN A 31 -18.38 3.17 -0.09
CA ASN A 31 -16.98 2.86 0.14
C ASN A 31 -16.42 3.85 1.18
N SER A 32 -15.91 3.31 2.29
CA SER A 32 -15.15 4.06 3.26
C SER A 32 -13.68 3.66 3.19
N GLY A 33 -12.90 4.35 2.36
CA GLY A 33 -11.45 4.16 2.17
C GLY A 33 -11.05 4.04 0.69
N GLY A 34 -9.89 3.43 0.40
CA GLY A 34 -9.36 3.26 -0.95
C GLY A 34 -9.64 1.86 -1.52
N GLY A 35 -10.71 1.73 -2.30
CA GLY A 35 -11.08 0.47 -2.94
C GLY A 35 -12.21 0.63 -3.93
N VAL A 36 -12.76 -0.50 -4.37
CA VAL A 36 -13.95 -0.58 -5.22
C VAL A 36 -14.84 -1.70 -4.71
N VAL A 37 -16.16 -1.45 -4.72
CA VAL A 37 -17.17 -2.49 -4.46
C VAL A 37 -17.94 -2.76 -5.73
N ALA A 38 -18.05 -4.03 -6.12
CA ALA A 38 -18.81 -4.45 -7.29
C ALA A 38 -19.89 -5.46 -6.90
N SER A 39 -21.06 -5.40 -7.53
CA SER A 39 -22.04 -6.50 -7.49
C SER A 39 -21.72 -7.58 -8.52
N ASP A 40 -22.18 -8.80 -8.25
CA ASP A 40 -22.08 -9.95 -9.15
C ASP A 40 -22.81 -9.77 -10.48
N ASP A 41 -23.81 -8.89 -10.52
CA ASP A 41 -24.57 -8.54 -11.72
C ASP A 41 -24.09 -7.27 -12.43
N GLU A 42 -22.94 -6.71 -12.00
CA GLU A 42 -22.29 -5.53 -12.57
C GLU A 42 -23.13 -4.23 -12.55
N LYS A 43 -24.27 -4.23 -11.85
CA LYS A 43 -25.13 -3.04 -11.74
C LYS A 43 -24.64 -2.04 -10.69
N ILE A 44 -23.88 -2.52 -9.70
CA ILE A 44 -23.17 -1.70 -8.72
C ILE A 44 -21.68 -1.79 -9.01
N HIS A 45 -21.04 -0.64 -9.18
CA HIS A 45 -19.60 -0.46 -9.21
C HIS A 45 -19.27 0.85 -8.49
N CYS A 46 -19.01 0.74 -7.18
CA CYS A 46 -18.75 1.87 -6.30
C CYS A 46 -17.39 2.48 -6.56
N GLY A 47 -17.41 3.40 -7.50
CA GLY A 47 -16.38 4.29 -8.01
C GLY A 47 -17.07 5.30 -8.93
N ASP A 48 -18.06 4.80 -9.71
CA ASP A 48 -18.94 5.61 -10.56
C ASP A 48 -20.44 5.43 -10.23
N GLN A 49 -20.91 4.21 -9.96
CA GLN A 49 -22.33 3.89 -9.74
C GLN A 49 -22.52 3.08 -8.46
N CYS A 50 -22.96 3.77 -7.40
CA CYS A 50 -23.01 3.24 -6.03
C CYS A 50 -24.41 2.84 -5.56
N GLN A 51 -25.42 2.99 -6.41
CA GLN A 51 -26.81 2.75 -6.05
C GLN A 51 -27.55 2.08 -7.20
N TRP A 52 -28.40 1.12 -6.88
CA TRP A 52 -29.26 0.47 -7.87
C TRP A 52 -30.59 0.03 -7.27
N ASN A 53 -31.64 0.01 -8.09
CA ASN A 53 -32.95 -0.51 -7.70
C ASN A 53 -33.06 -1.96 -8.17
N TYR A 54 -33.15 -2.87 -7.21
CA TYR A 54 -33.33 -4.29 -7.46
C TYR A 54 -34.79 -4.69 -7.32
N GLU A 55 -35.20 -5.71 -8.06
CA GLU A 55 -36.50 -6.34 -7.86
C GLU A 55 -36.51 -7.09 -6.51
N SER A 56 -37.70 -7.25 -5.93
CA SER A 56 -37.88 -8.07 -4.73
C SER A 56 -37.42 -9.50 -4.95
N GLU A 57 -37.07 -10.20 -3.87
CA GLU A 57 -36.58 -11.59 -3.89
C GLU A 57 -35.25 -11.81 -4.66
N THR A 58 -34.50 -10.73 -4.95
CA THR A 58 -33.16 -10.83 -5.55
C THR A 58 -32.09 -10.93 -4.47
N ASN A 59 -31.17 -11.89 -4.60
CA ASN A 59 -29.94 -11.91 -3.80
C ASN A 59 -28.81 -11.24 -4.59
N VAL A 60 -28.15 -10.25 -3.98
CA VAL A 60 -27.03 -9.52 -4.59
C VAL A 60 -25.76 -9.86 -3.82
N THR A 61 -24.73 -10.31 -4.52
CA THR A 61 -23.43 -10.60 -3.89
C THR A 61 -22.49 -9.44 -4.17
N LEU A 62 -21.94 -8.83 -3.10
CA LEU A 62 -20.99 -7.73 -3.21
C LEU A 62 -19.55 -8.23 -2.99
N THR A 63 -18.65 -7.83 -3.88
CA THR A 63 -17.21 -8.09 -3.77
C THR A 63 -16.48 -6.77 -3.54
N ALA A 64 -15.65 -6.72 -2.50
CA ALA A 64 -14.76 -5.61 -2.22
C ALA A 64 -13.35 -5.91 -2.77
N SER A 65 -12.80 -4.99 -3.55
CA SER A 65 -11.42 -5.02 -4.03
C SER A 65 -10.69 -3.80 -3.49
N ALA A 66 -9.67 -4.00 -2.66
CA ALA A 66 -8.87 -2.90 -2.13
C ALA A 66 -7.96 -2.32 -3.22
N ASP A 67 -7.80 -0.99 -3.23
CA ASP A 67 -6.80 -0.34 -4.07
C ASP A 67 -5.39 -0.55 -3.48
N SER A 68 -4.37 -0.24 -4.28
CA SER A 68 -2.98 -0.32 -3.81
C SER A 68 -2.77 0.57 -2.57
N GLY A 69 -2.27 -0.01 -1.48
CA GLY A 69 -2.03 0.69 -0.22
C GLY A 69 -3.19 0.65 0.77
N TYR A 70 -4.26 -0.11 0.47
CA TYR A 70 -5.38 -0.35 1.36
C TYR A 70 -5.63 -1.84 1.54
N ALA A 71 -6.29 -2.20 2.64
CA ALA A 71 -6.79 -3.54 2.92
C ALA A 71 -8.29 -3.48 3.25
N PHE A 72 -9.04 -4.48 2.80
CA PHE A 72 -10.45 -4.62 3.18
C PHE A 72 -10.54 -5.06 4.65
N SER A 73 -11.20 -4.26 5.48
CA SER A 73 -11.31 -4.45 6.92
C SER A 73 -12.64 -5.09 7.35
N GLY A 74 -13.69 -4.97 6.52
CA GLY A 74 -14.97 -5.60 6.78
C GLY A 74 -16.14 -4.89 6.10
N TRP A 75 -17.31 -5.50 6.25
CA TRP A 75 -18.58 -4.94 5.84
C TRP A 75 -19.31 -4.36 7.06
N ALA A 76 -20.10 -3.31 6.85
CA ALA A 76 -21.04 -2.78 7.83
C ALA A 76 -22.43 -2.55 7.20
N GLY A 77 -23.44 -2.31 8.04
CA GLY A 77 -24.84 -2.19 7.61
C GLY A 77 -25.48 -3.56 7.39
N GLU A 78 -26.13 -3.78 6.25
CA GLU A 78 -26.83 -5.04 5.96
C GLU A 78 -25.90 -6.27 5.93
N CYS A 79 -24.60 -6.06 5.71
CA CYS A 79 -23.59 -7.12 5.66
C CYS A 79 -22.66 -7.14 6.89
N ASP A 80 -23.01 -6.45 7.98
CA ASP A 80 -22.18 -6.40 9.19
C ASP A 80 -21.83 -7.80 9.72
N GLY A 81 -20.54 -8.02 9.97
CA GLY A 81 -19.99 -9.29 10.46
C GLY A 81 -19.98 -10.46 9.45
N GLN A 82 -20.34 -10.24 8.18
CA GLN A 82 -20.27 -11.28 7.15
C GLN A 82 -18.87 -11.37 6.50
N THR A 83 -18.45 -12.57 6.13
CA THR A 83 -17.22 -12.79 5.34
C THR A 83 -17.46 -12.48 3.85
N ASP A 84 -18.52 -13.07 3.29
CA ASP A 84 -19.02 -12.80 1.94
C ASP A 84 -20.32 -12.00 2.08
N CYS A 85 -20.37 -10.78 1.55
CA CYS A 85 -21.55 -9.93 1.67
C CYS A 85 -22.62 -10.35 0.65
N VAL A 86 -23.68 -10.99 1.15
CA VAL A 86 -24.87 -11.31 0.37
C VAL A 86 -26.05 -10.52 0.92
N VAL A 87 -26.58 -9.62 0.09
CA VAL A 87 -27.75 -8.80 0.42
C VAL A 87 -28.99 -9.46 -0.15
N ASP A 88 -29.86 -9.95 0.73
CA ASP A 88 -31.22 -10.36 0.36
C ASP A 88 -32.11 -9.13 0.24
N MET A 89 -32.58 -8.85 -0.98
CA MET A 89 -33.46 -7.71 -1.27
C MET A 89 -34.91 -7.97 -0.82
N GLY A 90 -35.27 -9.21 -0.50
CA GLY A 90 -36.51 -9.64 0.15
C GLY A 90 -37.81 -9.11 -0.47
N ASP A 91 -38.91 -9.25 0.27
CA ASP A 91 -40.25 -8.72 -0.07
C ASP A 91 -40.52 -7.31 0.48
N VAL A 92 -39.56 -6.72 1.18
CA VAL A 92 -39.77 -5.46 1.93
C VAL A 92 -39.26 -4.28 1.11
N SER A 93 -40.19 -3.44 0.63
CA SER A 93 -39.90 -2.13 0.04
C SER A 93 -39.15 -1.24 1.03
N GLY A 94 -37.83 -1.35 1.06
CA GLY A 94 -36.96 -0.66 2.00
C GLY A 94 -35.62 -0.34 1.37
N HIS A 95 -35.06 0.80 1.73
CA HIS A 95 -33.71 1.16 1.34
C HIS A 95 -32.71 0.35 2.16
N LYS A 96 -31.86 -0.41 1.48
CA LYS A 96 -30.78 -1.21 2.06
C LYS A 96 -29.46 -0.47 1.91
N ARG A 97 -28.63 -0.53 2.95
CA ARG A 97 -27.35 0.18 2.97
C ARG A 97 -26.23 -0.76 3.41
N VAL A 98 -25.19 -0.84 2.58
CA VAL A 98 -23.96 -1.57 2.86
C VAL A 98 -22.80 -0.60 2.82
N ILE A 99 -21.87 -0.72 3.78
CA ILE A 99 -20.59 -0.02 3.73
C ILE A 99 -19.49 -1.07 3.60
N ALA A 100 -18.59 -0.88 2.64
CA ALA A 100 -17.30 -1.56 2.63
C ALA A 100 -16.27 -0.67 3.32
N GLU A 101 -15.63 -1.20 4.35
CA GLU A 101 -14.60 -0.49 5.09
C GLU A 101 -13.22 -0.94 4.60
N PHE A 102 -12.45 0.00 4.06
CA PHE A 102 -11.06 -0.18 3.68
C PHE A 102 -10.19 0.67 4.59
N VAL A 103 -9.18 0.04 5.18
CA VAL A 103 -8.17 0.73 5.98
C VAL A 103 -6.91 0.89 5.14
N GLU A 104 -6.21 2.01 5.30
CA GLU A 104 -4.86 2.13 4.74
C GLU A 104 -4.03 1.00 5.32
N ASP A 105 -3.35 0.28 4.43
CA ASP A 105 -2.37 -0.70 4.84
C ASP A 105 -1.21 0.12 5.40
N ALA A 106 -1.14 0.22 6.72
CA ALA A 106 -0.03 0.90 7.38
C ALA A 106 1.23 0.20 6.90
N CYS A 107 2.03 0.90 6.09
CA CYS A 107 3.26 0.35 5.55
C CYS A 107 4.07 -0.21 6.72
N VAL A 108 4.16 -1.53 6.81
CA VAL A 108 4.95 -2.14 7.88
C VAL A 108 6.39 -1.67 7.68
N PRO A 109 7.00 -1.04 8.69
CA PRO A 109 8.34 -0.50 8.54
C PRO A 109 9.31 -1.62 8.18
N LEU A 110 10.16 -1.37 7.18
CA LEU A 110 11.19 -2.30 6.75
C LEU A 110 12.55 -1.77 7.16
N GLN A 111 13.32 -2.60 7.86
CA GLN A 111 14.69 -2.28 8.23
C GLN A 111 15.53 -2.06 6.97
N THR A 112 16.42 -1.08 7.04
CA THR A 112 17.39 -0.81 5.96
C THR A 112 18.31 -2.01 5.77
N ALA A 113 18.21 -2.66 4.60
CA ALA A 113 19.01 -3.85 4.29
C ALA A 113 20.40 -3.50 3.71
N SER A 114 20.51 -2.40 2.97
CA SER A 114 21.77 -1.93 2.40
C SER A 114 21.74 -0.42 2.16
N VAL A 115 22.91 0.18 2.21
CA VAL A 115 23.15 1.59 1.85
C VAL A 115 24.34 1.63 0.90
N SER A 116 24.21 2.38 -0.19
CA SER A 116 25.29 2.60 -1.16
C SER A 116 25.68 4.07 -1.18
N ILE A 117 26.95 4.36 -0.94
CA ILE A 117 27.47 5.73 -0.87
C ILE A 117 28.58 5.87 -1.92
N GLY A 118 28.39 6.78 -2.87
CA GLY A 118 29.41 7.18 -3.84
C GLY A 118 30.05 8.50 -3.41
N LEU A 119 31.37 8.51 -3.21
CA LEU A 119 32.14 9.69 -2.79
C LEU A 119 33.36 9.90 -3.68
N ASN A 120 33.86 11.13 -3.71
CA ASN A 120 35.12 11.49 -4.34
C ASN A 120 36.01 12.19 -3.31
N LEU A 121 36.91 11.43 -2.68
CA LEU A 121 37.77 11.95 -1.62
C LEU A 121 39.04 12.61 -2.21
N PRO A 122 39.43 13.79 -1.74
CA PRO A 122 40.56 14.54 -2.30
C PRO A 122 41.91 13.86 -2.06
N ALA A 123 42.57 13.44 -3.15
CA ALA A 123 43.90 12.83 -3.07
C ALA A 123 44.97 13.76 -2.47
N SER A 124 44.75 15.08 -2.47
CA SER A 124 45.67 16.07 -1.89
C SER A 124 45.51 16.28 -0.38
N SER A 125 44.56 15.62 0.29
CA SER A 125 44.38 15.76 1.74
C SER A 125 45.64 15.39 2.51
N VAL A 126 45.86 16.10 3.61
CA VAL A 126 46.92 15.79 4.58
C VAL A 126 46.56 14.49 5.28
N GLY A 127 47.52 13.57 5.37
CA GLY A 127 47.35 12.32 6.11
C GLY A 127 47.33 12.55 7.61
N LEU A 128 46.53 11.77 8.33
CA LEU A 128 46.38 11.80 9.77
C LEU A 128 46.77 10.44 10.38
N LEU A 129 47.10 10.44 11.67
CA LEU A 129 47.33 9.20 12.41
C LEU A 129 45.99 8.54 12.70
N VAL A 130 45.74 7.39 12.06
CA VAL A 130 44.51 6.61 12.25
C VAL A 130 44.26 6.22 13.71
N THR A 131 45.33 6.04 14.50
CA THR A 131 45.26 5.71 15.93
C THR A 131 44.69 6.83 16.79
N ASP A 132 44.73 8.07 16.30
CA ASP A 132 44.32 9.26 17.03
C ASP A 132 42.87 9.67 16.67
N PHE A 133 42.19 8.86 15.86
CA PHE A 133 40.83 9.13 15.43
C PHE A 133 39.86 9.22 16.64
N SER A 134 39.03 10.26 16.63
CA SER A 134 37.94 10.49 17.57
C SER A 134 36.74 11.14 16.86
N SER A 135 35.53 10.61 17.05
CA SER A 135 34.32 11.23 16.48
C SER A 135 34.02 12.62 17.06
N ASP A 136 34.54 12.91 18.26
CA ASP A 136 34.29 14.16 18.98
C ASP A 136 35.34 15.25 18.67
N ASP A 137 36.36 14.92 17.87
CA ASP A 137 37.43 15.83 17.47
C ASP A 137 37.42 16.00 15.94
N ASP A 138 37.00 17.18 15.48
CA ASP A 138 36.88 17.54 14.06
C ASP A 138 38.23 17.64 13.34
N THR A 139 39.34 17.65 14.07
CA THR A 139 40.69 17.64 13.51
C THR A 139 41.26 16.23 13.30
N SER A 140 40.61 15.22 13.87
CA SER A 140 41.08 13.83 13.84
C SER A 140 40.64 13.03 12.60
N TYR A 141 39.80 13.63 11.74
CA TYR A 141 39.36 13.06 10.47
C TYR A 141 39.37 14.10 9.35
N ASN A 142 39.34 13.65 8.11
CA ASN A 142 39.37 14.54 6.94
C ASN A 142 37.98 14.89 6.44
N GLU A 143 37.11 13.88 6.33
CA GLU A 143 35.76 14.03 5.78
C GLU A 143 34.79 13.18 6.59
N SER A 144 33.53 13.56 6.61
CA SER A 144 32.45 12.73 7.18
C SER A 144 31.19 12.82 6.34
N VAL A 145 30.38 11.77 6.38
CA VAL A 145 29.05 11.74 5.77
C VAL A 145 28.08 11.11 6.76
N SER A 146 26.87 11.66 6.83
CA SER A 146 25.80 11.09 7.66
C SER A 146 24.58 10.79 6.80
N ILE A 147 23.90 9.68 7.13
CA ILE A 147 22.69 9.24 6.47
C ILE A 147 21.75 8.58 7.49
N ASP A 148 20.46 8.81 7.35
CA ASP A 148 19.46 8.12 8.14
C ASP A 148 19.26 6.69 7.63
N ILE A 149 19.35 5.73 8.53
CA ILE A 149 18.96 4.33 8.32
C ILE A 149 17.77 4.01 9.22
N PHE A 150 16.93 3.06 8.81
CA PHE A 150 15.71 2.71 9.53
C PHE A 150 15.79 1.32 10.14
N ASP A 151 15.27 1.16 11.36
CA ASP A 151 15.07 -0.14 12.01
C ASP A 151 13.76 -0.82 11.53
N SER A 152 13.47 -2.00 12.06
CA SER A 152 12.26 -2.77 11.75
C SER A 152 10.97 -2.22 12.38
N LEU A 153 11.07 -1.18 13.22
CA LEU A 153 9.94 -0.47 13.81
C LEU A 153 9.71 0.90 13.13
N GLY A 154 10.55 1.27 12.17
CA GLY A 154 10.47 2.52 11.40
C GLY A 154 11.19 3.68 12.06
N THR A 155 11.92 3.44 13.15
CA THR A 155 12.75 4.44 13.82
C THR A 155 13.95 4.76 12.96
N ALA A 156 14.22 6.04 12.76
CA ALA A 156 15.44 6.50 12.12
C ALA A 156 16.62 6.47 13.10
N HIS A 157 17.76 6.00 12.62
CA HIS A 157 19.06 6.02 13.28
C HIS A 157 20.06 6.76 12.40
N LEU A 158 20.91 7.57 13.01
CA LEU A 158 21.90 8.36 12.28
C LEU A 158 23.16 7.53 12.07
N SER A 159 23.39 7.09 10.84
CA SER A 159 24.64 6.43 10.43
C SER A 159 25.65 7.47 9.99
N THR A 160 26.78 7.57 10.69
CA THR A 160 27.87 8.50 10.35
C THR A 160 29.13 7.71 9.99
N LEU A 161 29.69 8.01 8.82
CA LEU A 161 30.97 7.48 8.37
C LEU A 161 32.03 8.58 8.40
N TYR A 162 33.14 8.30 9.07
CA TYR A 162 34.30 9.18 9.14
C TYR A 162 35.43 8.63 8.28
N TYR A 163 36.04 9.48 7.47
CA TYR A 163 37.12 9.14 6.55
C TYR A 163 38.42 9.78 7.01
N VAL A 164 39.43 8.93 7.25
CA VAL A 164 40.77 9.34 7.69
C VAL A 164 41.77 8.89 6.63
N LYS A 165 42.49 9.82 6.02
CA LYS A 165 43.58 9.48 5.11
C LYS A 165 44.76 9.02 5.95
N ASP A 166 45.15 7.77 5.80
CA ASP A 166 46.20 7.18 6.63
C ASP A 166 47.57 7.76 6.29
N LEU A 167 48.18 8.44 7.26
CA LEU A 167 49.52 9.02 7.16
C LEU A 167 50.62 7.97 7.00
N ASN A 168 50.44 6.79 7.60
CA ASN A 168 51.44 5.72 7.63
C ASN A 168 51.24 4.68 6.52
N ALA A 169 50.29 4.93 5.62
CA ALA A 169 49.97 4.00 4.55
C ALA A 169 51.19 3.77 3.63
N PRO A 170 51.58 2.51 3.38
CA PRO A 170 52.78 2.18 2.59
C PRO A 170 52.62 2.60 1.12
N SER A 171 51.40 2.62 0.61
CA SER A 171 51.02 3.33 -0.61
C SER A 171 50.26 4.58 -0.19
N GLY A 172 50.76 5.77 -0.52
CA GLY A 172 49.99 7.00 -0.27
C GLY A 172 48.57 6.90 -0.84
N ASN A 173 47.63 7.67 -0.28
CA ASN A 173 46.20 7.68 -0.65
C ASN A 173 45.38 6.46 -0.22
N VAL A 174 45.72 5.85 0.92
CA VAL A 174 44.83 4.90 1.61
C VAL A 174 43.91 5.66 2.54
N TRP A 175 42.63 5.28 2.53
CA TRP A 175 41.59 5.86 3.35
C TRP A 175 41.03 4.81 4.29
N GLN A 176 41.06 5.15 5.56
CA GLN A 176 40.46 4.42 6.65
C GLN A 176 39.05 4.95 6.88
N VAL A 177 38.09 4.05 7.12
CA VAL A 177 36.69 4.41 7.39
C VAL A 177 36.28 3.89 8.76
N PHE A 178 35.62 4.75 9.54
CA PHE A 178 35.02 4.41 10.82
C PHE A 178 33.50 4.60 10.74
N TYR A 179 32.75 3.67 11.31
CA TYR A 179 31.29 3.62 11.22
C TYR A 179 30.69 3.86 12.60
N TYR A 180 29.76 4.79 12.68
CA TYR A 180 29.01 5.11 13.87
C TYR A 180 27.52 5.03 13.58
N ILE A 181 26.75 4.56 14.56
CA ILE A 181 25.28 4.63 14.55
C ILE A 181 24.88 5.30 15.86
N ASP A 182 24.14 6.40 15.76
CA ASP A 182 23.69 7.20 16.91
C ASP A 182 24.81 7.65 17.86
N GLY A 183 25.99 7.91 17.31
CA GLY A 183 27.18 8.31 18.08
C GLY A 183 27.92 7.14 18.74
N GLU A 184 27.49 5.89 18.54
CA GLU A 184 28.20 4.70 19.00
C GLU A 184 28.99 4.02 17.88
N ALA A 185 30.23 3.62 18.18
CA ALA A 185 31.10 2.95 17.22
C ALA A 185 30.61 1.53 16.91
N VAL A 186 30.57 1.17 15.63
CA VAL A 186 30.18 -0.17 15.17
C VAL A 186 31.40 -1.06 14.95
N ASP A 187 31.48 -2.18 15.68
CA ASP A 187 32.49 -3.22 15.48
C ASP A 187 32.05 -4.23 14.39
N ILE A 188 32.68 -4.15 13.22
CA ILE A 188 32.45 -5.07 12.10
C ILE A 188 33.39 -6.27 12.26
N ARG A 189 32.94 -7.30 12.98
CA ARG A 189 33.69 -8.55 13.23
C ARG A 189 34.22 -9.17 11.92
N GLY A 190 35.54 -9.11 11.74
CA GLY A 190 36.28 -9.60 10.58
C GLY A 190 37.09 -8.52 9.84
N GLY A 191 36.85 -7.24 10.13
CA GLY A 191 37.68 -6.12 9.67
C GLY A 191 38.46 -5.53 10.84
N GLY A 192 39.73 -5.87 10.98
CA GLY A 192 40.64 -5.00 11.74
C GLY A 192 40.61 -3.60 11.13
N HIS A 193 40.68 -2.57 11.99
CA HIS A 193 40.65 -1.14 11.65
C HIS A 193 40.84 -0.87 10.16
N GLY A 194 39.68 -0.79 9.49
CA GLY A 194 39.40 -0.38 8.12
C GLY A 194 40.10 -1.08 6.98
N ARG A 195 39.26 -1.39 6.00
CA ARG A 195 39.62 -1.58 4.62
C ARG A 195 38.38 -1.49 3.75
N SER A 196 38.61 -0.91 2.59
CA SER A 196 37.73 -0.74 1.42
C SER A 196 36.72 -1.87 1.18
N ALA A 197 35.43 -1.52 1.11
CA ALA A 197 34.39 -2.37 0.55
C ALA A 197 34.11 -1.94 -0.91
N GLY A 198 34.26 -2.88 -1.85
CA GLY A 198 33.87 -2.73 -3.25
C GLY A 198 32.38 -3.00 -3.42
N PHE A 199 31.74 -2.25 -4.32
CA PHE A 199 30.30 -2.31 -4.57
C PHE A 199 29.96 -3.36 -5.63
N SER A 200 28.99 -4.23 -5.31
CA SER A 200 28.31 -5.07 -6.30
C SER A 200 26.84 -4.66 -6.38
N CYS A 201 26.35 -4.55 -7.62
CA CYS A 201 25.03 -4.07 -8.00
C CYS A 201 23.92 -5.04 -7.56
N ALA A 202 23.00 -4.60 -6.68
CA ALA A 202 21.58 -4.97 -6.74
C ALA A 202 20.71 -4.22 -5.72
N SER A 203 19.55 -3.79 -6.22
CA SER A 203 18.25 -3.64 -5.55
C SER A 203 17.79 -2.25 -5.08
N ILE A 204 16.86 -1.73 -5.90
CA ILE A 204 15.85 -0.69 -5.69
C ILE A 204 15.07 -0.90 -4.37
N VAL A 205 14.90 0.17 -3.59
CA VAL A 205 13.83 0.28 -2.59
C VAL A 205 12.72 1.15 -3.19
N ARG A 206 11.51 0.58 -3.31
CA ARG A 206 10.30 1.32 -3.71
C ARG A 206 9.93 2.27 -2.57
N ARG A 207 9.85 3.57 -2.86
CA ARG A 207 9.26 4.55 -1.94
C ARG A 207 7.75 4.31 -1.87
N CYS A 208 7.20 4.18 -0.66
CA CYS A 208 5.78 4.44 -0.45
C CYS A 208 5.53 5.93 -0.67
N ARG A 209 4.47 6.25 -1.40
CA ARG A 209 4.06 7.63 -1.68
C ARG A 209 3.31 8.14 -0.45
N VAL A 210 3.83 9.22 0.14
CA VAL A 210 3.11 10.05 1.12
C VAL A 210 2.10 10.92 0.38
#